data_AF-A0A178WSJ4-F1
#
_entry.id   AF-A0A178WSJ4-F1
#
_cell.length_a   1.000
_cell.length_b   1.000
_cell.length_c   1.000
_cell.angle_alpha   90.00
_cell.angle_beta   90.00
_cell.angle_gamma   90.00
#
_symmetry.space_group_name_H-M   'P 1'
#
loop_
_entity.id
_entity.type
_entity.pdbx_description
1 polymer ?
#
loop_
_entity_poly.entity_id
_entity_poly.type
_entity_poly.pdbx_seq_one_letter_code
_entity_poly.pdbx_strand_id
1 'polypeptide(L)'
;MSPSRPRSHELDTDSERAFGCLLPSSWLFQPPRIDYGVDAEVEIFEDGHATGMTFKVQLKGTDTSRRRRSIKTDTLEYWSRLDVPVLVVLYESRTEQLYGRWAHTHDPHVYLRTGRPRPQSTTFHFTDDDRLCQDTAPTKLCEDVQRLRAIRNGSLIEPITYSVEFTEVLHAQRQHLALRRLLDAAPVRTAPASPKHAMLRIECGPTELRVTGPVGLAALTVHLDRDLTPQQHAAETAAAMGYVLAALGSRTHAASLFLGTGKTRLMRAFEVTTAAGTCFSATGRHDDAITLSAPFLRDPDPDVRDTGSLLLATAITGDMVSQAVAEDLLQLDQELIEIELAQDERRRAALAYSNFGEHLGSAGMYELALAAYAACAHYDPRYLEFDHYHRQLGDLHRNLDQDEAAVSAYRTALQCGANPRHIVPLLADSLMRSGHYHATTDLLADWDSAGSSSSALAAIVHVAAALIVRTTGLRAQVRSEPLSNDDIPIS
;
A
#
# COMPACT_ATOMS: atom_id res chain seq x y z
N MET A 1 -28.59 -4.95 51.33
CA MET A 1 -27.96 -3.77 50.70
C MET A 1 -28.61 -3.60 49.34
N SER A 2 -29.09 -2.40 49.01
CA SER A 2 -29.58 -2.10 47.66
C SER A 2 -28.37 -1.92 46.72
N PRO A 3 -28.44 -2.37 45.46
CA PRO A 3 -27.37 -2.13 44.50
C PRO A 3 -27.16 -0.62 44.31
N SER A 4 -25.91 -0.16 44.42
CA SER A 4 -25.53 1.23 44.15
C SER A 4 -25.14 1.37 42.68
N ARG A 5 -25.57 2.47 42.04
CA ARG A 5 -25.21 2.78 40.66
C ARG A 5 -23.82 3.44 40.65
N PRO A 6 -22.80 2.85 40.02
CA PRO A 6 -21.49 3.50 39.88
C PRO A 6 -21.59 4.75 39.00
N ARG A 7 -20.74 5.75 39.27
CA ARG A 7 -20.67 7.00 38.48
C ARG A 7 -20.43 6.75 36.99
N SER A 8 -19.71 5.68 36.62
CA SER A 8 -19.54 5.29 35.23
C SER A 8 -20.88 4.98 34.53
N HIS A 9 -21.80 4.28 35.20
CA HIS A 9 -23.12 3.99 34.63
C HIS A 9 -24.00 5.24 34.50
N GLU A 10 -23.80 6.24 35.36
CA GLU A 10 -24.47 7.54 35.20
C GLU A 10 -23.93 8.27 33.97
N LEU A 11 -22.59 8.32 33.84
CA LEU A 11 -21.92 8.94 32.70
C LEU A 11 -22.31 8.31 31.36
N ASP A 12 -22.48 6.98 31.31
CA ASP A 12 -22.91 6.28 30.11
C ASP A 12 -24.32 6.76 29.70
N THR A 13 -25.28 6.78 30.64
CA THR A 13 -26.64 7.29 30.38
C THR A 13 -26.67 8.78 30.07
N ASP A 14 -25.86 9.59 30.73
CA ASP A 14 -25.79 11.03 30.46
C ASP A 14 -25.24 11.28 29.05
N SER A 15 -24.22 10.51 28.63
CA SER A 15 -23.66 10.61 27.28
C SER A 15 -24.63 10.16 26.18
N GLU A 16 -25.39 9.08 26.42
CA GLU A 16 -26.42 8.58 25.53
C GLU A 16 -27.55 9.61 25.36
N ARG A 17 -28.03 10.18 26.46
CA ARG A 17 -29.06 11.22 26.43
C ARG A 17 -28.57 12.49 25.73
N ALA A 18 -27.37 12.97 26.06
CA ALA A 18 -26.80 14.16 25.47
C ALA A 18 -26.63 14.01 23.95
N PHE A 19 -26.09 12.87 23.51
CA PHE A 19 -25.91 12.59 22.09
C PHE A 19 -27.25 12.38 21.36
N GLY A 20 -28.22 11.69 21.97
CA GLY A 20 -29.56 11.55 21.41
C GLY A 20 -30.26 12.90 21.21
N CYS A 21 -30.15 13.83 22.18
CA CYS A 21 -30.70 15.19 22.07
C CYS A 21 -29.98 16.07 21.03
N LEU A 22 -28.72 15.77 20.72
CA LEU A 22 -27.94 16.46 19.69
C LEU A 22 -28.47 16.14 18.28
N LEU A 23 -28.94 14.91 18.06
CA LEU A 23 -29.40 14.45 16.75
C LEU A 23 -30.80 15.01 16.43
N PRO A 24 -31.13 15.23 15.13
CA PRO A 24 -32.47 15.61 14.74
C PRO A 24 -33.48 14.52 15.11
N SER A 25 -34.67 14.93 15.55
CA SER A 25 -35.76 13.97 15.84
C SER A 25 -36.20 13.12 14.64
N SER A 26 -35.84 13.53 13.41
CA SER A 26 -36.09 12.75 12.20
C SER A 26 -35.13 11.57 12.04
N TRP A 27 -33.94 11.61 12.65
CA TRP A 27 -32.97 10.52 12.56
C TRP A 27 -33.31 9.42 13.56
N LEU A 28 -33.07 8.17 13.16
CA LEU A 28 -33.23 7.04 14.06
C LEU A 28 -31.95 6.89 14.88
N PHE A 29 -32.08 6.87 16.21
CA PHE A 29 -31.00 6.57 17.16
C PHE A 29 -31.45 5.43 18.07
N GLN A 30 -30.77 4.29 18.00
CA GLN A 30 -31.16 3.08 18.73
C GLN A 30 -29.95 2.30 19.24
N PRO A 31 -30.09 1.53 20.33
CA PRO A 31 -29.05 0.62 20.77
C PRO A 31 -28.81 -0.49 19.72
N PRO A 32 -27.57 -1.02 19.59
CA PRO A 32 -27.30 -2.09 18.65
C PRO A 32 -27.96 -3.39 19.10
N ARG A 33 -28.23 -4.27 18.12
CA ARG A 33 -28.80 -5.60 18.40
C ARG A 33 -27.87 -6.49 19.24
N ILE A 34 -26.56 -6.34 19.06
CA ILE A 34 -25.53 -7.09 19.79
C ILE A 34 -24.40 -6.12 20.13
N ASP A 35 -24.00 -6.10 21.40
CA ASP A 35 -22.91 -5.25 21.88
C ASP A 35 -21.55 -5.94 21.66
N TYR A 36 -20.83 -5.44 20.65
CA TYR A 36 -19.42 -5.75 20.40
C TYR A 36 -18.57 -4.48 20.47
N GLY A 37 -18.78 -3.65 21.49
CA GLY A 37 -18.10 -2.37 21.64
C GLY A 37 -18.66 -1.32 20.69
N VAL A 38 -19.99 -1.22 20.63
CA VAL A 38 -20.73 -0.15 19.98
C VAL A 38 -21.93 0.12 20.90
N ASP A 39 -22.24 1.38 21.15
CA ASP A 39 -23.33 1.75 22.08
C ASP A 39 -24.61 2.14 21.35
N ALA A 40 -24.51 2.59 20.09
CA ALA A 40 -25.69 2.94 19.29
C ALA A 40 -25.47 2.80 17.78
N GLU A 41 -26.59 2.71 17.06
CA GLU A 41 -26.71 2.80 15.61
C GLU A 41 -27.58 4.02 15.26
N VAL A 42 -27.12 4.80 14.28
CA VAL A 42 -27.82 5.97 13.74
C VAL A 42 -28.15 5.73 12.28
N GLU A 43 -29.40 5.99 11.90
CA GLU A 43 -29.83 6.09 10.50
C GLU A 43 -30.26 7.51 10.16
N ILE A 44 -29.69 8.04 9.08
CA ILE A 44 -29.93 9.40 8.61
C ILE A 44 -31.21 9.41 7.77
N PHE A 45 -32.10 10.35 8.08
CA PHE A 45 -33.30 10.64 7.31
C PHE A 45 -33.23 12.05 6.75
N GLU A 46 -33.65 12.21 5.49
CA GLU A 46 -33.78 13.49 4.79
C GLU A 46 -35.21 13.62 4.26
N ASP A 47 -35.86 14.76 4.53
CA ASP A 47 -37.24 15.04 4.14
C ASP A 47 -38.25 13.93 4.48
N GLY A 48 -38.07 13.28 5.63
CA GLY A 48 -38.92 12.18 6.11
C GLY A 48 -38.66 10.82 5.44
N HIS A 49 -37.63 10.70 4.60
CA HIS A 49 -37.27 9.47 3.90
C HIS A 49 -35.96 8.90 4.45
N ALA A 50 -35.92 7.58 4.62
CA ALA A 50 -34.70 6.87 4.99
C ALA A 50 -33.69 6.98 3.84
N THR A 51 -32.47 7.45 4.14
CA THR A 51 -31.41 7.60 3.14
C THR A 51 -30.61 6.32 2.92
N GLY A 52 -30.77 5.33 3.80
CA GLY A 52 -29.90 4.15 3.89
C GLY A 52 -28.46 4.47 4.33
N MET A 53 -28.16 5.73 4.68
CA MET A 53 -26.89 6.11 5.28
C MET A 53 -26.96 5.87 6.79
N THR A 54 -26.11 4.97 7.26
CA THR A 54 -26.04 4.57 8.67
C THR A 54 -24.62 4.73 9.19
N PHE A 55 -24.51 4.99 10.49
CA PHE A 55 -23.24 4.95 11.21
C PHE A 55 -23.43 4.42 12.63
N LYS A 56 -22.37 3.86 13.18
CA LYS A 56 -22.32 3.33 14.55
C LYS A 56 -21.66 4.33 15.47
N VAL A 57 -21.97 4.26 16.77
CA VAL A 57 -21.46 5.21 17.76
C VAL A 57 -20.92 4.45 18.97
N GLN A 58 -19.72 4.81 19.41
CA GLN A 58 -19.22 4.48 20.74
C GLN A 58 -19.17 5.75 21.58
N LEU A 59 -19.96 5.78 22.63
CA LEU A 59 -20.05 6.82 23.65
C LEU A 59 -19.01 6.56 24.75
N LYS A 60 -18.39 7.64 25.23
CA LYS A 60 -17.48 7.64 26.39
C LYS A 60 -17.75 8.88 27.22
N GLY A 61 -18.13 8.72 28.49
CA GLY A 61 -18.26 9.84 29.43
C GLY A 61 -16.95 10.21 30.15
N THR A 62 -16.85 11.47 30.59
CA THR A 62 -15.76 11.99 31.43
C THR A 62 -16.26 13.00 32.45
N ASP A 63 -15.80 12.87 33.70
CA ASP A 63 -15.91 13.91 34.73
C ASP A 63 -14.67 14.84 34.77
N THR A 64 -13.71 14.64 33.87
CA THR A 64 -12.48 15.43 33.81
C THR A 64 -12.38 16.17 32.48
N SER A 65 -11.73 17.34 32.50
CA SER A 65 -11.40 18.11 31.29
C SER A 65 -10.34 17.48 30.40
N ARG A 66 -9.88 16.26 30.71
CA ARG A 66 -8.95 15.51 29.86
C ARG A 66 -9.70 14.98 28.64
N ARG A 67 -9.59 15.71 27.54
CA ARG A 67 -10.13 15.38 26.21
C ARG A 67 -9.33 14.31 25.48
N ARG A 68 -9.16 13.14 26.12
CA ARG A 68 -8.50 11.99 25.50
C ARG A 68 -9.11 10.67 25.94
N ARG A 69 -9.18 9.69 25.05
CA ARG A 69 -9.66 8.33 25.36
C ARG A 69 -8.84 7.26 24.68
N SER A 70 -8.45 6.24 25.46
CA SER A 70 -7.76 5.06 24.93
C SER A 70 -8.80 4.04 24.47
N ILE A 71 -8.65 3.57 23.25
CA ILE A 71 -9.46 2.51 22.63
C ILE A 71 -8.55 1.32 22.35
N LYS A 72 -8.99 0.11 22.71
CA LYS A 72 -8.23 -1.13 22.46
C LYS A 72 -8.02 -1.35 20.97
N THR A 73 -6.85 -1.86 20.60
CA THR A 73 -6.51 -2.14 19.20
C THR A 73 -7.46 -3.16 18.58
N ASP A 74 -7.82 -4.23 19.30
CA ASP A 74 -8.80 -5.23 18.82
C ASP A 74 -10.15 -4.60 18.47
N THR A 75 -10.59 -3.60 19.24
CA THR A 75 -11.84 -2.87 18.99
C THR A 75 -11.74 -2.02 17.72
N LEU A 76 -10.61 -1.34 17.49
CA LEU A 76 -10.38 -0.57 16.27
C LEU A 76 -10.28 -1.47 15.03
N GLU A 77 -9.60 -2.62 15.15
CA GLU A 77 -9.52 -3.62 14.08
C GLU A 77 -10.89 -4.24 13.76
N TYR A 78 -11.77 -4.40 14.76
CA TYR A 78 -13.15 -4.79 14.53
C TYR A 78 -13.93 -3.68 13.79
N TRP A 79 -13.85 -2.44 14.29
CA TRP A 79 -14.55 -1.31 13.70
C TRP A 79 -14.12 -1.02 12.26
N SER A 80 -12.84 -1.20 11.92
CA SER A 80 -12.34 -1.00 10.55
C SER A 80 -12.91 -2.00 9.53
N ARG A 81 -13.41 -3.15 10.01
CA ARG A 81 -14.04 -4.18 9.17
C ARG A 81 -15.54 -4.00 8.99
N LEU A 82 -16.17 -3.14 9.79
CA LEU A 82 -17.62 -2.89 9.67
C LEU A 82 -17.95 -2.17 8.36
N ASP A 83 -19.14 -2.42 7.81
CA ASP A 83 -19.61 -1.79 6.57
C ASP A 83 -20.01 -0.32 6.69
N VAL A 84 -20.16 0.13 7.93
CA VAL A 84 -20.60 1.49 8.27
C VAL A 84 -19.54 2.18 9.12
N PRO A 85 -19.42 3.51 9.03
CA PRO A 85 -18.44 4.23 9.82
C PRO A 85 -18.80 4.20 11.32
N VAL A 86 -17.78 4.29 12.18
CA VAL A 86 -17.95 4.33 13.66
C VAL A 86 -17.49 5.68 14.18
N LEU A 87 -18.37 6.41 14.84
CA LEU A 87 -18.09 7.68 15.52
C LEU A 87 -17.77 7.41 16.99
N VAL A 88 -16.60 7.84 17.45
CA VAL A 88 -16.27 7.86 18.87
C VAL A 88 -16.68 9.22 19.43
N VAL A 89 -17.57 9.20 20.41
CA VAL A 89 -18.12 10.41 21.04
C VAL A 89 -17.66 10.50 22.48
N LEU A 90 -17.03 11.61 22.83
CA LEU A 90 -16.66 11.96 24.19
C LEU A 90 -17.67 12.97 24.76
N TYR A 91 -18.31 12.62 25.88
CA TYR A 91 -19.16 13.51 26.66
C TYR A 91 -18.42 14.00 27.91
N GLU A 92 -18.28 15.32 28.06
CA GLU A 92 -17.74 15.95 29.26
C GLU A 92 -18.88 16.43 30.17
N SER A 93 -19.08 15.76 31.30
CA SER A 93 -20.23 15.99 32.19
C SER A 93 -20.24 17.36 32.87
N ARG A 94 -19.07 17.97 33.08
CA ARG A 94 -18.95 19.27 33.77
C ARG A 94 -19.40 20.44 32.90
N THR A 95 -19.18 20.33 31.60
CA THR A 95 -19.51 21.36 30.61
C THR A 95 -20.71 20.96 29.75
N GLU A 96 -21.16 19.72 29.88
CA GLU A 96 -22.19 19.07 29.05
C GLU A 96 -21.85 19.10 27.56
N GLN A 97 -20.55 19.16 27.22
CA GLN A 97 -20.07 19.25 25.85
C GLN A 97 -19.81 17.87 25.24
N LEU A 98 -20.12 17.75 23.95
CA LEU A 98 -19.86 16.56 23.13
C LEU A 98 -18.74 16.82 22.13
N TYR A 99 -17.89 15.82 21.93
CA TYR A 99 -16.83 15.82 20.93
C TYR A 99 -16.92 14.52 20.12
N GLY A 100 -16.89 14.59 18.80
CA GLY A 100 -17.03 13.45 17.92
C GLY A 100 -15.83 13.30 16.98
N ARG A 101 -15.24 12.11 16.95
CA ARG A 101 -14.19 11.75 16.00
C ARG A 101 -14.42 10.37 15.41
N TRP A 102 -14.30 10.24 14.10
CA TRP A 102 -14.45 8.97 13.41
C TRP A 102 -13.29 8.03 13.73
N ALA A 103 -13.60 6.78 14.08
CA ALA A 103 -12.60 5.76 14.40
C ALA A 103 -11.59 5.55 13.26
N HIS A 104 -12.07 5.67 12.03
CA HIS A 104 -11.35 5.46 10.77
C HIS A 104 -10.23 6.48 10.49
N THR A 105 -10.11 7.52 11.33
CA THR A 105 -8.98 8.46 11.32
C THR A 105 -7.67 7.85 11.85
N HIS A 106 -7.74 6.65 12.43
CA HIS A 106 -6.57 5.92 12.92
C HIS A 106 -6.49 4.57 12.23
N ASP A 107 -5.33 4.28 11.61
CA ASP A 107 -5.04 2.97 11.06
C ASP A 107 -4.64 2.01 12.19
N PRO A 108 -5.48 1.00 12.53
CA PRO A 108 -5.15 0.05 13.59
C PRO A 108 -3.96 -0.84 13.21
N HIS A 109 -3.62 -0.95 11.93
CA HIS A 109 -2.57 -1.82 11.39
C HIS A 109 -1.27 -1.07 11.07
N VAL A 110 -1.12 0.19 11.49
CA VAL A 110 0.09 1.01 11.27
C VAL A 110 1.37 0.32 11.76
N TYR A 111 1.28 -0.56 12.76
CA TYR A 111 2.40 -1.34 13.29
C TYR A 111 2.98 -2.33 12.26
N LEU A 112 2.15 -2.88 11.36
CA LEU A 112 2.60 -3.78 10.29
C LEU A 112 3.51 -3.05 9.30
N ARG A 113 3.26 -1.75 9.07
CA ARG A 113 4.04 -0.92 8.13
C ARG A 113 5.29 -0.33 8.74
N THR A 114 5.25 -0.03 10.05
CA THR A 114 6.34 0.67 10.75
C THR A 114 7.34 -0.27 11.42
N GLY A 115 7.09 -1.58 11.39
CA GLY A 115 7.90 -2.57 12.11
C GLY A 115 7.85 -2.43 13.65
N ARG A 116 6.95 -1.58 14.16
CA ARG A 116 6.78 -1.36 15.61
C ARG A 116 5.94 -2.49 16.23
N PRO A 117 6.10 -2.76 17.54
CA PRO A 117 5.21 -3.69 18.23
C PRO A 117 3.76 -3.27 18.12
N ARG A 118 2.86 -4.24 17.95
CA ARG A 118 1.40 -4.01 17.96
C ARG A 118 1.00 -3.32 19.28
N PRO A 119 0.46 -2.09 19.25
CA PRO A 119 0.03 -1.43 20.47
C PRO A 119 -1.18 -2.15 21.06
N GLN A 120 -1.35 -2.12 22.39
CA GLN A 120 -2.56 -2.65 23.03
C GLN A 120 -3.76 -1.70 22.86
N SER A 121 -3.50 -0.40 22.69
CA SER A 121 -4.52 0.62 22.54
C SER A 121 -4.00 1.87 21.84
N THR A 122 -4.90 2.61 21.20
CA THR A 122 -4.65 3.92 20.59
C THR A 122 -5.36 5.01 21.37
N THR A 123 -4.68 6.12 21.63
CA THR A 123 -5.28 7.27 22.34
C THR A 123 -5.84 8.27 21.35
N PHE A 124 -7.14 8.47 21.39
CA PHE A 124 -7.86 9.52 20.68
C PHE A 124 -7.75 10.82 21.47
N HIS A 125 -7.34 11.89 20.82
CA HIS A 125 -7.21 13.24 21.40
C HIS A 125 -8.24 14.16 20.78
N PHE A 126 -9.20 14.68 21.55
CA PHE A 126 -10.26 15.53 21.04
C PHE A 126 -9.88 17.01 21.16
N THR A 127 -10.07 17.77 20.09
CA THR A 127 -9.82 19.22 19.99
C THR A 127 -11.14 19.98 19.89
N ASP A 128 -11.09 21.31 19.85
CA ASP A 128 -12.29 22.12 19.67
C ASP A 128 -12.95 21.92 18.28
N ASP A 129 -12.20 21.46 17.28
CA ASP A 129 -12.73 21.12 15.94
C ASP A 129 -13.61 19.86 15.95
N ASP A 130 -13.43 18.99 16.96
CA ASP A 130 -14.25 17.80 17.16
C ASP A 130 -15.57 18.14 17.88
N ARG A 131 -15.77 19.38 18.36
CA ARG A 131 -16.96 19.73 19.14
C ARG A 131 -18.23 19.55 18.29
N LEU A 132 -19.21 18.87 18.87
CA LEU A 132 -20.52 18.66 18.27
C LEU A 132 -21.52 19.66 18.86
N CYS A 133 -21.98 20.59 18.03
CA CYS A 133 -23.00 21.57 18.40
C CYS A 133 -24.34 21.24 17.71
N GLN A 134 -25.46 21.43 18.38
CA GLN A 134 -26.78 21.00 17.90
C GLN A 134 -27.19 21.63 16.55
N ASP A 135 -26.74 22.85 16.30
CA ASP A 135 -26.99 23.64 15.09
C ASP A 135 -26.16 23.19 13.86
N THR A 136 -25.04 22.51 14.07
CA THR A 136 -24.07 22.19 13.01
C THR A 136 -23.73 20.72 12.89
N ALA A 137 -23.85 19.95 13.98
CA ALA A 137 -23.48 18.55 14.04
C ALA A 137 -24.28 17.68 13.07
N PRO A 138 -25.62 17.81 12.94
CA PRO A 138 -26.37 16.96 12.01
C PRO A 138 -25.91 17.09 10.55
N THR A 139 -25.75 18.32 10.06
CA THR A 139 -25.25 18.58 8.72
C THR A 139 -23.84 18.03 8.54
N LYS A 140 -22.93 18.32 9.48
CA LYS A 140 -21.55 17.82 9.46
C LYS A 140 -21.48 16.30 9.43
N LEU A 141 -22.24 15.62 10.29
CA LEU A 141 -22.25 14.16 10.36
C LEU A 141 -22.81 13.53 9.09
N CYS A 142 -23.85 14.12 8.49
CA CYS A 142 -24.38 13.67 7.21
C CYS A 142 -23.33 13.77 6.09
N GLU A 143 -22.71 14.94 5.94
CA GLU A 143 -21.65 15.15 4.95
C GLU A 143 -20.45 14.20 5.17
N ASP A 144 -20.05 13.98 6.42
CA ASP A 144 -18.96 13.08 6.75
C ASP A 144 -19.28 11.63 6.36
N VAL A 145 -20.49 11.14 6.66
CA VAL A 145 -20.94 9.79 6.28
C VAL A 145 -21.01 9.64 4.77
N GLN A 146 -21.52 10.64 4.06
CA GLN A 146 -21.52 10.68 2.59
C GLN A 146 -20.10 10.55 2.03
N ARG A 147 -19.15 11.34 2.55
CA ARG A 147 -17.72 11.30 2.13
C ARG A 147 -17.07 9.95 2.44
N LEU A 148 -17.28 9.42 3.65
CA LEU A 148 -16.76 8.11 4.09
C LEU A 148 -17.24 6.98 3.18
N ARG A 149 -18.53 6.98 2.85
CA ARG A 149 -19.14 6.00 1.94
C ARG A 149 -18.61 6.13 0.52
N ALA A 150 -18.50 7.37 0.01
CA ALA A 150 -17.98 7.64 -1.32
C ALA A 150 -16.55 7.11 -1.48
N ILE A 151 -15.68 7.39 -0.49
CA ILE A 151 -14.30 6.87 -0.44
C ILE A 151 -14.26 5.34 -0.41
N ARG A 152 -15.03 4.72 0.49
CA ARG A 152 -15.08 3.26 0.60
C ARG A 152 -15.50 2.59 -0.70
N ASN A 153 -16.40 3.23 -1.45
CA ASN A 153 -16.88 2.74 -2.74
C ASN A 153 -15.97 3.14 -3.91
N GLY A 154 -14.75 3.64 -3.66
CA GLY A 154 -13.80 4.06 -4.68
C GLY A 154 -14.25 5.26 -5.52
N SER A 155 -15.27 5.98 -5.07
CA SER A 155 -15.91 7.07 -5.80
C SER A 155 -15.54 8.42 -5.17
N LEU A 156 -14.31 8.88 -5.40
CA LEU A 156 -14.02 10.29 -5.15
C LEU A 156 -14.74 11.15 -6.18
N ILE A 157 -15.45 12.18 -5.72
CA ILE A 157 -16.22 13.08 -6.57
C ILE A 157 -15.24 14.01 -7.29
N GLU A 158 -15.25 13.98 -8.62
CA GLU A 158 -14.50 14.92 -9.45
C GLU A 158 -15.31 16.22 -9.66
N PRO A 159 -14.66 17.41 -9.66
CA PRO A 159 -13.23 17.64 -9.46
C PRO A 159 -12.80 17.42 -8.00
N ILE A 160 -11.57 16.93 -7.79
CA ILE A 160 -10.90 16.90 -6.48
C ILE A 160 -10.82 18.34 -5.93
N THR A 161 -11.68 18.65 -4.96
CA THR A 161 -11.72 19.99 -4.37
C THR A 161 -10.63 20.18 -3.32
N TYR A 162 -10.00 21.35 -3.31
CA TYR A 162 -8.96 21.68 -2.34
C TYR A 162 -9.08 23.10 -1.78
N SER A 163 -8.63 23.30 -0.55
CA SER A 163 -8.46 24.63 0.05
C SER A 163 -7.00 24.82 0.45
N VAL A 164 -6.49 26.04 0.33
CA VAL A 164 -5.12 26.38 0.76
C VAL A 164 -5.18 27.54 1.74
N GLU A 165 -4.64 27.34 2.92
CA GLU A 165 -4.48 28.37 3.95
C GLU A 165 -2.99 28.59 4.20
N PHE A 166 -2.54 29.84 4.12
CA PHE A 166 -1.16 30.21 4.38
C PHE A 166 -1.06 30.92 5.73
N THR A 167 -0.18 30.44 6.62
CA THR A 167 0.05 31.11 7.91
C THR A 167 0.87 32.39 7.73
N GLU A 168 1.72 32.46 6.70
CA GLU A 168 2.48 33.65 6.33
C GLU A 168 2.05 34.16 4.94
N VAL A 169 1.87 35.48 4.82
CA VAL A 169 1.37 36.11 3.58
C VAL A 169 2.49 36.28 2.55
N LEU A 170 3.74 36.30 3.00
CA LEU A 170 4.90 36.48 2.13
C LEU A 170 5.01 35.26 1.20
N HIS A 171 4.90 35.50 -0.11
CA HIS A 171 4.89 34.47 -1.18
C HIS A 171 3.62 33.63 -1.35
N ALA A 172 2.61 33.75 -0.48
CA ALA A 172 1.36 32.97 -0.55
C ALA A 172 0.68 33.01 -1.93
N GLN A 173 0.54 34.19 -2.53
CA GLN A 173 -0.06 34.34 -3.86
C GLN A 173 0.75 33.64 -4.97
N ARG A 174 2.08 33.71 -4.90
CA ARG A 174 2.97 33.09 -5.89
C ARG A 174 2.98 31.57 -5.75
N GLN A 175 3.01 31.07 -4.52
CA GLN A 175 2.92 29.64 -4.20
C GLN A 175 1.57 29.07 -4.64
N HIS A 176 0.46 29.77 -4.35
CA HIS A 176 -0.87 29.35 -4.78
C HIS A 176 -1.01 29.33 -6.30
N LEU A 177 -0.49 30.35 -7.00
CA LEU A 177 -0.48 30.38 -8.47
C LEU A 177 0.37 29.25 -9.06
N ALA A 178 1.53 28.97 -8.48
CA ALA A 178 2.39 27.87 -8.92
C ALA A 178 1.70 26.51 -8.73
N LEU A 179 1.05 26.28 -7.57
CA LEU A 179 0.26 25.08 -7.32
C LEU A 179 -0.85 24.93 -8.34
N ARG A 180 -1.64 25.99 -8.57
CA ARG A 180 -2.72 25.95 -9.56
C ARG A 180 -2.23 25.59 -10.95
N ARG A 181 -1.10 26.17 -11.40
CA ARG A 181 -0.50 25.83 -12.71
C ARG A 181 -0.08 24.38 -12.80
N LEU A 182 0.50 23.83 -11.73
CA LEU A 182 0.88 22.41 -11.68
C LEU A 182 -0.36 21.52 -11.74
N LEU A 183 -1.38 21.83 -10.94
CA LEU A 183 -2.63 21.06 -10.92
C LEU A 183 -3.41 21.15 -12.24
N ASP A 184 -3.44 22.32 -12.88
CA ASP A 184 -4.08 22.53 -14.19
C ASP A 184 -3.36 21.75 -15.32
N ALA A 185 -2.06 21.47 -15.16
CA ALA A 185 -1.27 20.68 -16.12
C ALA A 185 -1.34 19.17 -15.86
N ALA A 186 -1.73 18.74 -14.66
CA ALA A 186 -1.84 17.34 -14.30
C ALA A 186 -3.13 16.73 -14.89
N PRO A 187 -3.14 15.45 -15.30
CA PRO A 187 -4.32 14.75 -15.80
C PRO A 187 -5.25 14.34 -14.64
N VAL A 188 -5.66 15.31 -13.82
CA VAL A 188 -6.61 15.21 -12.71
C VAL A 188 -7.41 16.49 -12.63
N ARG A 189 -8.73 16.40 -12.50
CA ARG A 189 -9.57 17.60 -12.40
C ARG A 189 -9.52 18.09 -10.97
N THR A 190 -8.99 19.28 -10.74
CA THR A 190 -8.98 19.89 -9.41
C THR A 190 -9.75 21.21 -9.42
N ALA A 191 -10.30 21.59 -8.27
CA ALA A 191 -10.98 22.87 -8.12
C ALA A 191 -10.75 23.47 -6.73
N PRO A 192 -10.50 24.78 -6.61
CA PRO A 192 -10.47 25.43 -5.31
C PRO A 192 -11.87 25.43 -4.68
N ALA A 193 -11.93 25.22 -3.37
CA ALA A 193 -13.13 25.29 -2.56
C ALA A 193 -12.86 25.99 -1.22
N SER A 194 -13.92 26.40 -0.53
CA SER A 194 -13.78 26.86 0.85
C SER A 194 -13.32 25.70 1.76
N PRO A 195 -12.61 25.95 2.87
CA PRO A 195 -12.12 24.91 3.78
C PRO A 195 -13.18 23.91 4.25
N LYS A 196 -14.43 24.36 4.42
CA LYS A 196 -15.55 23.50 4.83
C LYS A 196 -16.01 22.49 3.77
N HIS A 197 -15.80 22.80 2.49
CA HIS A 197 -16.27 22.01 1.34
C HIS A 197 -15.11 21.36 0.56
N ALA A 198 -13.86 21.64 0.94
CA ALA A 198 -12.68 21.08 0.31
C ALA A 198 -12.48 19.62 0.76
N MET A 199 -12.24 18.74 -0.20
CA MET A 199 -11.86 17.36 0.07
C MET A 199 -10.43 17.27 0.62
N LEU A 200 -9.53 18.08 0.07
CA LEU A 200 -8.15 18.22 0.55
C LEU A 200 -7.97 19.60 1.19
N ARG A 201 -7.66 19.62 2.49
CA ARG A 201 -7.29 20.86 3.19
C ARG A 201 -5.78 20.95 3.27
N ILE A 202 -5.24 22.07 2.78
CA ILE A 202 -3.81 22.33 2.68
C ILE A 202 -3.49 23.52 3.60
N GLU A 203 -2.69 23.27 4.63
CA GLU A 203 -2.19 24.26 5.56
C GLU A 203 -0.69 24.46 5.27
N CYS A 204 -0.32 25.66 4.81
CA CYS A 204 1.03 26.02 4.41
C CYS A 204 1.64 26.99 5.42
N GLY A 205 2.61 26.52 6.19
CA GLY A 205 3.45 27.32 7.06
C GLY A 205 4.86 27.57 6.49
N PRO A 206 5.70 28.35 7.19
CA PRO A 206 7.04 28.70 6.72
C PRO A 206 8.01 27.51 6.67
N THR A 207 7.76 26.48 7.47
CA THR A 207 8.60 25.26 7.56
C THR A 207 7.77 23.99 7.65
N GLU A 208 6.46 24.09 7.49
CA GLU A 208 5.56 22.96 7.65
C GLU A 208 4.46 23.04 6.61
N LEU A 209 4.23 21.94 5.92
CA LEU A 209 3.10 21.74 5.01
C LEU A 209 2.26 20.60 5.57
N ARG A 210 0.97 20.82 5.70
CA ARG A 210 0.03 19.78 6.10
C ARG A 210 -1.08 19.65 5.07
N VAL A 211 -1.25 18.43 4.56
CA VAL A 211 -2.37 18.06 3.70
C VAL A 211 -3.24 17.08 4.45
N THR A 212 -4.52 17.40 4.60
CA THR A 212 -5.52 16.58 5.30
C THR A 212 -6.65 16.22 4.36
N GLY A 213 -6.94 14.93 4.24
CA GLY A 213 -8.07 14.40 3.51
C GLY A 213 -9.40 14.59 4.24
N PRO A 214 -10.52 14.19 3.63
CA PRO A 214 -11.84 14.40 4.18
C PRO A 214 -11.97 13.66 5.51
N VAL A 215 -12.60 14.31 6.49
CA VAL A 215 -12.88 13.73 7.80
C VAL A 215 -11.61 13.35 8.60
N GLY A 216 -10.41 13.70 8.11
CA GLY A 216 -9.13 13.33 8.74
C GLY A 216 -8.72 11.87 8.54
N LEU A 217 -9.29 11.18 7.55
CA LEU A 217 -8.99 9.77 7.23
C LEU A 217 -7.55 9.53 6.79
N ALA A 218 -6.96 10.52 6.13
CA ALA A 218 -5.59 10.53 5.71
C ALA A 218 -5.04 11.93 5.93
N ALA A 219 -3.80 12.02 6.39
CA ALA A 219 -3.10 13.27 6.49
C ALA A 219 -1.60 13.03 6.31
N LEU A 220 -0.92 14.07 5.84
CA LEU A 220 0.54 14.11 5.78
C LEU A 220 1.00 15.48 6.27
N THR A 221 1.92 15.48 7.22
CA THR A 221 2.65 16.67 7.65
C THR A 221 4.10 16.53 7.21
N VAL A 222 4.62 17.54 6.54
CA VAL A 222 5.95 17.59 5.95
C VAL A 222 6.67 18.81 6.49
N HIS A 223 7.93 18.63 6.91
CA HIS A 223 8.80 19.75 7.23
C HIS A 223 9.49 20.25 5.96
N LEU A 224 9.25 21.51 5.62
CA LEU A 224 9.79 22.18 4.44
C LEU A 224 11.05 22.98 4.76
N ASP A 225 11.94 23.08 3.78
CA ASP A 225 13.05 24.04 3.83
C ASP A 225 12.51 25.47 3.70
N ARG A 226 13.20 26.42 4.33
CA ARG A 226 12.76 27.83 4.36
C ARG A 226 12.96 28.56 3.04
N ASP A 227 13.75 28.01 2.13
CA ASP A 227 14.23 28.66 0.91
C ASP A 227 13.67 28.05 -0.39
N LEU A 228 12.59 27.26 -0.29
CA LEU A 228 11.93 26.71 -1.47
C LEU A 228 11.37 27.82 -2.37
N THR A 229 11.66 27.71 -3.67
CA THR A 229 10.98 28.53 -4.68
C THR A 229 9.47 28.22 -4.69
N PRO A 230 8.61 29.15 -5.18
CA PRO A 230 7.18 28.87 -5.31
C PRO A 230 6.85 27.60 -6.11
N GLN A 231 7.65 27.27 -7.12
CA GLN A 231 7.52 26.07 -7.93
C GLN A 231 7.88 24.80 -7.17
N GLN A 232 8.97 24.81 -6.41
CA GLN A 232 9.34 23.68 -5.55
C GLN A 232 8.26 23.47 -4.47
N HIS A 233 7.82 24.52 -3.80
CA HIS A 233 6.74 24.43 -2.82
C HIS A 233 5.46 23.84 -3.41
N ALA A 234 5.09 24.26 -4.63
CA ALA A 234 3.94 23.71 -5.35
C ALA A 234 4.11 22.21 -5.64
N ALA A 235 5.29 21.77 -6.04
CA ALA A 235 5.58 20.36 -6.29
C ALA A 235 5.55 19.52 -5.00
N GLU A 236 6.12 20.02 -3.89
CA GLU A 236 6.01 19.37 -2.57
C GLU A 236 4.54 19.25 -2.13
N THR A 237 3.75 20.30 -2.37
CA THR A 237 2.31 20.32 -2.05
C THR A 237 1.54 19.30 -2.89
N ALA A 238 1.79 19.22 -4.19
CA ALA A 238 1.14 18.26 -5.07
C ALA A 238 1.53 16.82 -4.74
N ALA A 239 2.78 16.56 -4.34
CA ALA A 239 3.23 15.23 -3.91
C ALA A 239 2.54 14.81 -2.60
N ALA A 240 2.38 15.75 -1.66
CA ALA A 240 1.62 15.51 -0.43
C ALA A 240 0.13 15.25 -0.70
N MET A 241 -0.47 15.96 -1.66
CA MET A 241 -1.83 15.66 -2.14
C MET A 241 -1.91 14.26 -2.76
N GLY A 242 -0.96 13.90 -3.63
CA GLY A 242 -0.86 12.57 -4.24
C GLY A 242 -0.80 11.47 -3.19
N TYR A 243 0.02 11.63 -2.15
CA TYR A 243 0.10 10.69 -1.03
C TYR A 243 -1.22 10.56 -0.27
N VAL A 244 -1.87 11.67 0.07
CA VAL A 244 -3.16 11.63 0.77
C VAL A 244 -4.24 10.95 -0.09
N LEU A 245 -4.27 11.21 -1.40
CA LEU A 245 -5.19 10.52 -2.32
C LEU A 245 -4.87 9.02 -2.43
N ALA A 246 -3.60 8.64 -2.47
CA ALA A 246 -3.19 7.23 -2.46
C ALA A 246 -3.67 6.52 -1.18
N ALA A 247 -3.51 7.16 -0.02
CA ALA A 247 -4.00 6.65 1.26
C ALA A 247 -5.53 6.53 1.32
N LEU A 248 -6.26 7.37 0.58
CA LEU A 248 -7.71 7.28 0.41
C LEU A 248 -8.15 6.24 -0.64
N GLY A 249 -7.21 5.49 -1.23
CA GLY A 249 -7.49 4.47 -2.25
C GLY A 249 -7.69 5.03 -3.67
N SER A 250 -7.53 6.34 -3.86
CA SER A 250 -7.70 7.02 -5.15
C SER A 250 -6.44 6.96 -6.00
N ARG A 251 -6.08 5.74 -6.43
CA ARG A 251 -4.79 5.43 -7.09
C ARG A 251 -4.59 6.18 -8.41
N THR A 252 -5.63 6.31 -9.23
CA THR A 252 -5.54 7.00 -10.53
C THR A 252 -5.22 8.48 -10.38
N HIS A 253 -5.95 9.20 -9.53
CA HIS A 253 -5.69 10.62 -9.27
C HIS A 253 -4.33 10.83 -8.58
N ALA A 254 -3.95 9.92 -7.67
CA ALA A 254 -2.65 9.96 -7.00
C ALA A 254 -1.49 9.81 -8.01
N ALA A 255 -1.54 8.79 -8.88
CA ALA A 255 -0.55 8.58 -9.94
C ALA A 255 -0.41 9.79 -10.86
N SER A 256 -1.53 10.42 -11.24
CA SER A 256 -1.53 11.65 -12.06
C SER A 256 -0.81 12.81 -11.36
N LEU A 257 -1.03 12.98 -10.05
CA LEU A 257 -0.35 14.02 -9.28
C LEU A 257 1.14 13.73 -9.11
N PHE A 258 1.52 12.49 -8.77
CA PHE A 258 2.93 12.12 -8.61
C PHE A 258 3.74 12.34 -9.88
N LEU A 259 3.19 11.98 -11.05
CA LEU A 259 3.86 12.27 -12.33
C LEU A 259 4.10 13.77 -12.51
N GLY A 260 3.07 14.59 -12.24
CA GLY A 260 3.14 16.05 -12.41
C GLY A 260 4.08 16.76 -11.44
N THR A 261 4.49 16.13 -10.34
CA THR A 261 5.42 16.75 -9.38
C THR A 261 6.86 16.70 -9.84
N GLY A 262 7.21 15.73 -10.68
CA GLY A 262 8.60 15.42 -11.01
C GLY A 262 9.41 15.10 -9.76
N LYS A 263 10.69 15.46 -9.80
CA LYS A 263 11.64 15.21 -8.72
C LYS A 263 11.50 16.21 -7.56
N THR A 264 10.95 15.75 -6.45
CA THR A 264 10.79 16.53 -5.21
C THR A 264 11.54 15.90 -4.04
N ARG A 265 11.74 16.66 -2.96
CA ARG A 265 12.36 16.13 -1.74
C ARG A 265 11.41 15.17 -1.03
N LEU A 266 10.11 15.46 -0.98
CA LEU A 266 9.12 14.58 -0.35
C LEU A 266 9.06 13.20 -0.99
N MET A 267 9.29 13.10 -2.31
CA MET A 267 9.37 11.81 -3.00
C MET A 267 10.50 10.91 -2.50
N ARG A 268 11.50 11.43 -1.75
CA ARG A 268 12.55 10.63 -1.11
C ARG A 268 12.11 9.96 0.18
N ALA A 269 10.95 10.32 0.72
CA ALA A 269 10.39 9.65 1.89
C ALA A 269 9.86 8.26 1.46
N PHE A 270 10.31 7.22 2.14
CA PHE A 270 10.00 5.83 1.80
C PHE A 270 8.51 5.58 1.59
N GLU A 271 7.65 6.09 2.48
CA GLU A 271 6.20 5.92 2.39
C GLU A 271 5.60 6.61 1.16
N VAL A 272 6.20 7.72 0.71
CA VAL A 272 5.73 8.47 -0.45
C VAL A 272 6.19 7.80 -1.74
N THR A 273 7.46 7.39 -1.83
CA THR A 273 8.00 6.66 -2.98
C THR A 273 7.22 5.37 -3.22
N THR A 274 7.00 4.58 -2.16
CA THR A 274 6.26 3.32 -2.22
C THR A 274 4.79 3.52 -2.58
N ALA A 275 4.15 4.57 -2.04
CA ALA A 275 2.79 4.92 -2.41
C ALA A 275 2.68 5.29 -3.91
N ALA A 276 3.64 6.06 -4.43
CA ALA A 276 3.68 6.43 -5.84
C ALA A 276 3.85 5.20 -6.74
N GLY A 277 4.87 4.37 -6.48
CA GLY A 277 5.10 3.15 -7.26
C GLY A 277 3.93 2.18 -7.23
N THR A 278 3.33 1.95 -6.05
CA THR A 278 2.11 1.12 -5.92
C THR A 278 0.93 1.69 -6.71
N CYS A 279 0.78 3.02 -6.78
CA CYS A 279 -0.27 3.63 -7.60
C CYS A 279 -0.02 3.43 -9.10
N PHE A 280 1.24 3.52 -9.57
CA PHE A 280 1.58 3.25 -10.96
C PHE A 280 1.33 1.78 -11.34
N SER A 281 1.82 0.82 -10.55
CA SER A 281 1.56 -0.62 -10.77
C SER A 281 0.05 -0.91 -10.80
N ALA A 282 -0.69 -0.49 -9.76
CA ALA A 282 -2.12 -0.77 -9.67
C ALA A 282 -2.98 -0.10 -10.76
N THR A 283 -2.42 0.85 -11.52
CA THR A 283 -3.10 1.52 -12.63
C THR A 283 -2.52 1.16 -14.00
N GLY A 284 -1.51 0.29 -14.06
CA GLY A 284 -0.82 -0.11 -15.29
C GLY A 284 -0.02 1.01 -15.96
N ARG A 285 0.30 2.08 -15.22
CA ARG A 285 0.97 3.30 -15.72
C ARG A 285 2.49 3.20 -15.56
N HIS A 286 3.08 2.16 -16.15
CA HIS A 286 4.51 1.83 -15.99
C HIS A 286 5.42 2.82 -16.73
N ASP A 287 4.97 3.35 -17.86
CA ASP A 287 5.62 4.43 -18.62
C ASP A 287 5.78 5.71 -17.78
N ASP A 288 4.75 6.05 -17.00
CA ASP A 288 4.80 7.18 -16.08
C ASP A 288 5.75 6.92 -14.89
N ALA A 289 5.84 5.68 -14.43
CA ALA A 289 6.81 5.30 -13.40
C ALA A 289 8.26 5.48 -13.88
N ILE A 290 8.56 5.02 -15.11
CA ILE A 290 9.87 5.22 -15.76
C ILE A 290 10.16 6.72 -15.94
N THR A 291 9.16 7.48 -16.40
CA THR A 291 9.28 8.93 -16.60
C THR A 291 9.61 9.65 -15.30
N LEU A 292 8.94 9.28 -14.20
CA LEU A 292 9.18 9.89 -12.89
C LEU A 292 10.49 9.42 -12.25
N SER A 293 10.90 8.16 -12.43
CA SER A 293 12.13 7.62 -11.83
C SER A 293 13.39 8.13 -12.50
N ALA A 294 13.38 8.36 -13.82
CA ALA A 294 14.60 8.64 -14.57
C ALA A 294 15.41 9.85 -14.07
N PRO A 295 14.79 11.00 -13.68
CA PRO A 295 15.52 12.10 -13.06
C PRO A 295 16.13 11.79 -11.70
N PHE A 296 15.59 10.81 -10.95
CA PHE A 296 16.21 10.34 -9.70
C PHE A 296 17.41 9.46 -9.99
N LEU A 297 17.29 8.50 -10.91
CA LEU A 297 18.36 7.56 -11.27
C LEU A 297 19.57 8.24 -11.93
N ARG A 298 19.37 9.38 -12.58
CA ARG A 298 20.46 10.17 -13.18
C ARG A 298 21.07 11.20 -12.22
N ASP A 299 20.67 11.23 -10.95
CA ASP A 299 21.21 12.20 -10.00
C ASP A 299 22.67 11.86 -9.62
N PRO A 300 23.55 12.87 -9.45
CA PRO A 300 24.89 12.65 -8.93
C PRO A 300 24.91 12.07 -7.50
N ASP A 301 23.92 12.38 -6.65
CA ASP A 301 23.81 11.86 -5.29
C ASP A 301 23.25 10.41 -5.31
N PRO A 302 24.04 9.40 -4.88
CA PRO A 302 23.60 8.01 -4.85
C PRO A 302 22.36 7.78 -3.97
N ASP A 303 22.19 8.55 -2.89
CA ASP A 303 21.03 8.39 -1.99
C ASP A 303 19.74 8.90 -2.65
N VAL A 304 19.85 9.79 -3.66
CA VAL A 304 18.72 10.21 -4.49
C VAL A 304 18.39 9.15 -5.53
N ARG A 305 19.39 8.45 -6.08
CA ARG A 305 19.19 7.34 -7.02
C ARG A 305 18.44 6.19 -6.38
N ASP A 306 18.72 5.88 -5.11
CA ASP A 306 17.99 4.85 -4.35
C ASP A 306 16.47 5.09 -4.34
N THR A 307 16.02 6.36 -4.41
CA THR A 307 14.58 6.71 -4.54
C THR A 307 14.02 6.27 -5.89
N GLY A 308 14.75 6.49 -6.98
CA GLY A 308 14.35 6.07 -8.32
C GLY A 308 14.27 4.55 -8.43
N SER A 309 15.26 3.84 -7.86
CA SER A 309 15.29 2.38 -7.83
C SER A 309 14.11 1.79 -7.04
N LEU A 310 13.79 2.37 -5.88
CA LEU A 310 12.63 1.96 -5.08
C LEU A 310 11.30 2.22 -5.81
N LEU A 311 11.19 3.35 -6.51
CA LEU A 311 10.00 3.68 -7.29
C LEU A 311 9.76 2.66 -8.41
N LEU A 312 10.80 2.32 -9.18
CA LEU A 312 10.69 1.31 -10.24
C LEU A 312 10.39 -0.08 -9.67
N ALA A 313 11.13 -0.50 -8.64
CA ALA A 313 10.91 -1.80 -8.00
C ALA A 313 9.44 -1.94 -7.60
N THR A 314 8.85 -0.94 -6.95
CA THR A 314 7.44 -0.98 -6.52
C THR A 314 6.42 -0.79 -7.63
N ALA A 315 6.79 -0.17 -8.76
CA ALA A 315 5.89 0.10 -9.88
C ALA A 315 5.83 -1.03 -10.92
N ILE A 316 6.81 -1.94 -10.95
CA ILE A 316 6.98 -2.95 -12.00
C ILE A 316 6.98 -4.38 -11.42
N THR A 317 6.96 -4.56 -10.08
CA THR A 317 7.00 -5.88 -9.43
C THR A 317 5.93 -6.83 -9.99
N GLY A 318 6.36 -7.89 -10.70
CA GLY A 318 5.51 -8.99 -11.13
C GLY A 318 4.51 -8.67 -12.25
N ASP A 319 4.59 -7.47 -12.85
CA ASP A 319 3.68 -7.03 -13.90
C ASP A 319 4.25 -7.33 -15.30
N MET A 320 3.40 -7.84 -16.19
CA MET A 320 3.73 -7.95 -17.62
C MET A 320 3.64 -6.57 -18.25
N VAL A 321 4.79 -6.00 -18.63
CA VAL A 321 4.85 -4.71 -19.31
C VAL A 321 4.78 -4.86 -20.84
N SER A 322 4.41 -3.79 -21.53
CA SER A 322 4.48 -3.77 -23.00
C SER A 322 5.94 -3.82 -23.47
N GLN A 323 6.17 -4.28 -24.71
CA GLN A 323 7.52 -4.35 -25.27
C GLN A 323 8.23 -2.98 -25.25
N ALA A 324 7.52 -1.90 -25.60
CA ALA A 324 8.10 -0.55 -25.59
C ALA A 324 8.54 -0.12 -24.17
N VAL A 325 7.70 -0.41 -23.15
CA VAL A 325 8.04 -0.13 -21.75
C VAL A 325 9.22 -0.97 -21.28
N ALA A 326 9.31 -2.23 -21.70
CA ALA A 326 10.46 -3.08 -21.40
C ALA A 326 11.75 -2.52 -22.01
N GLU A 327 11.72 -2.07 -23.26
CA GLU A 327 12.88 -1.48 -23.93
C GLU A 327 13.37 -0.22 -23.20
N ASP A 328 12.46 0.69 -22.84
CA ASP A 328 12.79 1.92 -22.09
C ASP A 328 13.37 1.60 -20.69
N LEU A 329 12.80 0.60 -20.01
CA LEU A 329 13.25 0.16 -18.69
C LEU A 329 14.66 -0.44 -18.74
N LEU A 330 14.92 -1.33 -19.70
CA LEU A 330 16.22 -1.96 -19.89
C LEU A 330 17.30 -0.93 -20.23
N GLN A 331 16.97 0.09 -21.04
CA GLN A 331 17.88 1.20 -21.31
C GLN A 331 18.19 1.98 -20.02
N LEU A 332 17.17 2.28 -19.22
CA LEU A 332 17.35 3.03 -17.98
C LEU A 332 18.18 2.27 -16.94
N ASP A 333 18.02 0.95 -16.85
CA ASP A 333 18.85 0.09 -16.00
C ASP A 333 20.31 0.09 -16.45
N GLN A 334 20.57 -0.01 -17.75
CA GLN A 334 21.93 0.07 -18.31
C GLN A 334 22.59 1.41 -17.98
N GLU A 335 21.86 2.52 -18.17
CA GLU A 335 22.34 3.86 -17.77
C GLU A 335 22.69 3.92 -16.28
N LEU A 336 21.83 3.37 -15.41
CA LEU A 336 22.09 3.33 -13.96
C LEU A 336 23.35 2.51 -13.64
N ILE A 337 23.51 1.33 -14.24
CA ILE A 337 24.70 0.49 -14.06
C ILE A 337 25.97 1.26 -14.42
N GLU A 338 25.97 1.95 -15.58
CA GLU A 338 27.10 2.77 -16.01
C GLU A 338 27.43 3.88 -15.03
N ILE A 339 26.41 4.58 -14.50
CA ILE A 339 26.56 5.64 -13.50
C ILE A 339 27.18 5.09 -12.21
N GLU A 340 26.66 3.98 -11.67
CA GLU A 340 27.15 3.40 -10.43
C GLU A 340 28.59 2.90 -10.56
N LEU A 341 28.93 2.27 -11.70
CA LEU A 341 30.31 1.84 -11.97
C LEU A 341 31.26 3.02 -12.14
N ALA A 342 30.84 4.09 -12.82
CA ALA A 342 31.65 5.30 -12.98
C ALA A 342 31.92 6.02 -11.65
N GLN A 343 31.04 5.86 -10.66
CA GLN A 343 31.19 6.41 -9.31
C GLN A 343 31.85 5.43 -8.30
N ASP A 344 32.28 4.24 -8.75
CA ASP A 344 32.81 3.15 -7.90
C ASP A 344 31.84 2.69 -6.79
N GLU A 345 30.53 2.86 -7.01
CA GLU A 345 29.45 2.45 -6.12
C GLU A 345 29.12 0.96 -6.34
N ARG A 346 30.10 0.08 -6.11
CA ARG A 346 30.03 -1.35 -6.49
C ARG A 346 28.78 -2.09 -5.98
N ARG A 347 28.35 -1.80 -4.75
CA ARG A 347 27.15 -2.42 -4.17
C ARG A 347 25.86 -1.96 -4.86
N ARG A 348 25.80 -0.69 -5.26
CA ARG A 348 24.65 -0.17 -6.02
C ARG A 348 24.67 -0.68 -7.45
N ALA A 349 25.84 -0.79 -8.07
CA ALA A 349 26.00 -1.48 -9.35
C ALA A 349 25.49 -2.93 -9.27
N ALA A 350 25.83 -3.68 -8.22
CA ALA A 350 25.33 -5.03 -8.01
C ALA A 350 23.79 -5.08 -7.91
N LEU A 351 23.18 -4.16 -7.15
CA LEU A 351 21.72 -4.02 -7.08
C LEU A 351 21.10 -3.68 -8.44
N ALA A 352 21.70 -2.75 -9.18
CA ALA A 352 21.25 -2.38 -10.53
C ALA A 352 21.32 -3.59 -11.50
N TYR A 353 22.40 -4.38 -11.45
CA TYR A 353 22.49 -5.64 -12.20
C TYR A 353 21.42 -6.67 -11.79
N SER A 354 21.08 -6.75 -10.51
CA SER A 354 20.01 -7.65 -10.03
C SER A 354 18.65 -7.25 -10.62
N ASN A 355 18.31 -5.96 -10.57
CA ASN A 355 17.06 -5.43 -11.14
C ASN A 355 17.04 -5.60 -12.66
N PHE A 356 18.16 -5.29 -13.33
CA PHE A 356 18.31 -5.49 -14.77
C PHE A 356 18.12 -6.96 -15.18
N GLY A 357 18.67 -7.90 -14.41
CA GLY A 357 18.47 -9.33 -14.61
C GLY A 357 17.01 -9.75 -14.46
N GLU A 358 16.28 -9.19 -13.49
CA GLU A 358 14.84 -9.44 -13.31
C GLU A 358 14.02 -8.92 -14.50
N HIS A 359 14.32 -7.70 -14.97
CA HIS A 359 13.63 -7.11 -16.11
C HIS A 359 13.94 -7.85 -17.42
N LEU A 360 15.20 -8.26 -17.65
CA LEU A 360 15.60 -9.10 -18.79
C LEU A 360 14.87 -10.44 -18.77
N GLY A 361 14.78 -11.09 -17.60
CA GLY A 361 14.06 -12.35 -17.44
C GLY A 361 12.57 -12.20 -17.75
N SER A 362 11.96 -11.11 -17.28
CA SER A 362 10.55 -10.79 -17.57
C SER A 362 10.30 -10.50 -19.05
N ALA A 363 11.30 -9.94 -19.75
CA ALA A 363 11.28 -9.74 -21.20
C ALA A 363 11.63 -11.00 -22.03
N GLY A 364 11.88 -12.14 -21.38
CA GLY A 364 12.22 -13.40 -22.04
C GLY A 364 13.69 -13.51 -22.53
N MET A 365 14.57 -12.58 -22.13
CA MET A 365 15.98 -12.55 -22.50
C MET A 365 16.84 -13.31 -21.48
N TYR A 366 16.58 -14.60 -21.32
CA TYR A 366 17.07 -15.38 -20.17
C TYR A 366 18.60 -15.52 -20.09
N GLU A 367 19.30 -15.66 -21.22
CA GLU A 367 20.77 -15.75 -21.22
C GLU A 367 21.43 -14.43 -20.78
N LEU A 368 20.87 -13.29 -21.21
CA LEU A 368 21.32 -11.98 -20.77
C LEU A 368 21.01 -11.78 -19.29
N ALA A 369 19.85 -12.24 -18.81
CA ALA A 369 19.50 -12.20 -17.40
C ALA A 369 20.50 -12.99 -16.54
N LEU A 370 20.90 -14.20 -16.97
CA LEU A 370 21.95 -14.98 -16.29
C LEU A 370 23.29 -14.23 -16.25
N ALA A 371 23.67 -13.57 -17.35
CA ALA A 371 24.89 -12.74 -17.38
C ALA A 371 24.80 -11.54 -16.41
N ALA A 372 23.63 -10.90 -16.31
CA ALA A 372 23.38 -9.82 -15.36
C ALA A 372 23.47 -10.31 -13.90
N TYR A 373 22.88 -11.46 -13.57
CA TYR A 373 23.01 -12.05 -12.23
C TYR A 373 24.44 -12.52 -11.91
N ALA A 374 25.21 -12.96 -12.91
CA ALA A 374 26.63 -13.25 -12.72
C ALA A 374 27.42 -11.97 -12.42
N ALA A 375 27.14 -10.87 -13.13
CA ALA A 375 27.73 -9.56 -12.86
C ALA A 375 27.34 -9.04 -11.46
N CYS A 376 26.06 -9.19 -11.07
CA CYS A 376 25.57 -8.87 -9.73
C CYS A 376 26.43 -9.53 -8.63
N ALA A 377 26.61 -10.85 -8.69
CA ALA A 377 27.42 -11.59 -7.72
C ALA A 377 28.92 -11.27 -7.83
N HIS A 378 29.41 -10.86 -9.00
CA HIS A 378 30.79 -10.40 -9.15
C HIS A 378 31.05 -9.10 -8.38
N TYR A 379 30.14 -8.13 -8.46
CA TYR A 379 30.28 -6.83 -7.80
C TYR A 379 29.93 -6.87 -6.31
N ASP A 380 29.01 -7.75 -5.90
CA ASP A 380 28.69 -8.01 -4.49
C ASP A 380 28.48 -9.52 -4.23
N PRO A 381 29.53 -10.25 -3.82
CA PRO A 381 29.45 -11.69 -3.58
C PRO A 381 28.44 -12.12 -2.52
N ARG A 382 27.95 -11.19 -1.67
CA ARG A 382 26.93 -11.50 -0.66
C ARG A 382 25.61 -11.95 -1.27
N TYR A 383 25.35 -11.63 -2.55
CA TYR A 383 24.18 -12.16 -3.26
C TYR A 383 24.15 -13.70 -3.30
N LEU A 384 25.32 -14.35 -3.26
CA LEU A 384 25.41 -15.81 -3.21
C LEU A 384 24.87 -16.41 -1.91
N GLU A 385 24.70 -15.60 -0.86
CA GLU A 385 24.14 -16.03 0.42
C GLU A 385 22.61 -15.89 0.46
N PHE A 386 22.02 -15.12 -0.46
CA PHE A 386 20.59 -14.85 -0.46
C PHE A 386 19.78 -15.89 -1.22
N ASP A 387 18.66 -16.31 -0.64
CA ASP A 387 17.77 -17.30 -1.23
C ASP A 387 17.11 -16.80 -2.53
N HIS A 388 16.73 -15.52 -2.57
CA HIS A 388 16.09 -14.91 -3.74
C HIS A 388 17.00 -14.90 -4.97
N TYR A 389 18.33 -14.76 -4.81
CA TYR A 389 19.28 -14.83 -5.91
C TYR A 389 19.23 -16.21 -6.60
N HIS A 390 19.33 -17.28 -5.80
CA HIS A 390 19.28 -18.65 -6.32
C HIS A 390 17.90 -19.04 -6.87
N ARG A 391 16.83 -18.47 -6.31
CA ARG A 391 15.47 -18.63 -6.86
C ARG A 391 15.41 -18.08 -8.30
N GLN A 392 15.92 -16.87 -8.53
CA GLN A 392 15.92 -16.26 -9.85
C GLN A 392 16.76 -17.06 -10.85
N LEU A 393 17.93 -17.57 -10.45
CA LEU A 393 18.72 -18.47 -11.30
C LEU A 393 17.95 -19.76 -11.65
N GLY A 394 17.23 -20.34 -10.67
CA GLY A 394 16.38 -21.50 -10.91
C GLY A 394 15.26 -21.23 -11.92
N ASP A 395 14.59 -20.08 -11.80
CA ASP A 395 13.55 -19.65 -12.74
C ASP A 395 14.12 -19.45 -14.15
N LEU A 396 15.28 -18.79 -14.28
CA LEU A 396 15.95 -18.56 -15.57
C LEU A 396 16.39 -19.85 -16.25
N HIS A 397 17.06 -20.75 -15.51
CA HIS A 397 17.49 -22.05 -16.06
C HIS A 397 16.30 -22.90 -16.49
N ARG A 398 15.20 -22.87 -15.74
CA ARG A 398 13.98 -23.61 -16.09
C ARG A 398 13.37 -23.10 -17.40
N ASN A 399 13.35 -21.78 -17.62
CA ASN A 399 12.87 -21.19 -18.87
C ASN A 399 13.80 -21.46 -20.07
N LEU A 400 15.07 -21.77 -19.81
CA LEU A 400 16.05 -22.21 -20.82
C LEU A 400 16.07 -23.73 -21.04
N ASP A 401 15.13 -24.48 -20.46
CA ASP A 401 15.08 -25.94 -20.48
C ASP A 401 16.35 -26.61 -19.88
N GLN A 402 17.09 -25.89 -19.03
CA GLN A 402 18.29 -26.36 -18.34
C GLN A 402 17.91 -26.92 -16.96
N ASP A 403 17.06 -27.95 -16.95
CA ASP A 403 16.39 -28.42 -15.73
C ASP A 403 17.33 -28.90 -14.62
N GLU A 404 18.46 -29.53 -14.94
CA GLU A 404 19.45 -29.94 -13.92
C GLU A 404 20.11 -28.73 -13.23
N ALA A 405 20.37 -27.66 -13.99
CA ALA A 405 20.88 -26.41 -13.43
C ALA A 405 19.81 -25.73 -12.56
N ALA A 406 18.54 -25.75 -12.99
CA ALA A 406 17.42 -25.26 -12.20
C ALA A 406 17.26 -26.03 -10.88
N VAL A 407 17.37 -27.37 -10.91
CA VAL A 407 17.37 -28.23 -9.70
C VAL A 407 18.48 -27.83 -8.74
N SER A 408 19.70 -27.61 -9.24
CA SER A 408 20.84 -27.17 -8.42
C SER A 408 20.58 -25.80 -7.77
N ALA A 409 20.06 -24.85 -8.54
CA ALA A 409 19.76 -23.51 -8.06
C ALA A 409 18.65 -23.53 -6.98
N TYR A 410 17.53 -24.22 -7.21
CA TYR A 410 16.45 -24.31 -6.21
C TYR A 410 16.88 -25.04 -4.93
N ARG A 411 17.74 -26.06 -5.03
CA ARG A 411 18.32 -26.71 -3.84
C ARG A 411 19.17 -25.73 -3.04
N THR A 412 19.99 -24.93 -3.72
CA THR A 412 20.79 -23.89 -3.07
C THR A 412 19.89 -22.83 -2.44
N ALA A 413 18.81 -22.40 -3.11
CA ALA A 413 17.83 -21.48 -2.53
C ALA A 413 17.23 -22.02 -1.21
N LEU A 414 16.86 -23.30 -1.16
CA LEU A 414 16.39 -23.95 0.07
C LEU A 414 17.47 -23.99 1.17
N GLN A 415 18.73 -24.23 0.81
CA GLN A 415 19.86 -24.18 1.76
C GLN A 415 20.09 -22.78 2.31
N CYS A 416 19.86 -21.75 1.50
CA CYS A 416 19.90 -20.34 1.89
C CYS A 416 18.66 -19.87 2.68
N GLY A 417 17.70 -20.77 2.96
CA GLY A 417 16.54 -20.48 3.80
C GLY A 417 15.28 -20.05 3.04
N ALA A 418 15.21 -20.27 1.72
CA ALA A 418 13.98 -20.05 0.96
C ALA A 418 12.82 -20.82 1.58
N ASN A 419 11.63 -20.21 1.59
CA ASN A 419 10.43 -20.87 2.09
C ASN A 419 10.08 -22.09 1.21
N PRO A 420 10.09 -23.32 1.76
CA PRO A 420 9.82 -24.53 0.99
C PRO A 420 8.43 -24.53 0.33
N ARG A 421 7.45 -23.79 0.85
CA ARG A 421 6.11 -23.67 0.26
C ARG A 421 6.09 -23.03 -1.12
N HIS A 422 7.11 -22.26 -1.49
CA HIS A 422 7.20 -21.62 -2.81
C HIS A 422 8.20 -22.34 -3.72
N ILE A 423 9.29 -22.87 -3.17
CA ILE A 423 10.36 -23.46 -3.97
C ILE A 423 10.13 -24.93 -4.29
N VAL A 424 9.57 -25.72 -3.38
CA VAL A 424 9.42 -27.17 -3.57
C VAL A 424 8.63 -27.53 -4.83
N PRO A 425 7.50 -26.86 -5.16
CA PRO A 425 6.79 -27.16 -6.41
C PRO A 425 7.62 -26.91 -7.67
N LEU A 426 8.46 -25.85 -7.68
CA LEU A 426 9.32 -25.50 -8.81
C LEU A 426 10.49 -26.49 -8.94
N LEU A 427 11.08 -26.88 -7.80
CA LEU A 427 12.11 -27.92 -7.75
C LEU A 427 11.56 -29.26 -8.23
N ALA A 428 10.36 -29.65 -7.80
CA ALA A 428 9.71 -30.89 -8.22
C ALA A 428 9.42 -30.89 -9.73
N ASP A 429 8.95 -29.77 -10.27
CA ASP A 429 8.75 -29.60 -11.72
C ASP A 429 10.07 -29.81 -12.48
N SER A 430 11.14 -29.10 -12.10
CA SER A 430 12.45 -29.27 -12.72
C SER A 430 13.03 -30.69 -12.55
N LEU A 431 12.81 -31.36 -11.40
CA LEU A 431 13.18 -32.77 -11.21
C LEU A 431 12.43 -33.69 -12.17
N MET A 432 11.13 -33.47 -12.35
CA MET A 432 10.33 -34.26 -13.29
C MET A 432 10.80 -34.05 -14.74
N ARG A 433 11.05 -32.80 -15.14
CA ARG A 433 11.50 -32.44 -16.48
C ARG A 433 12.92 -32.92 -16.79
N SER A 434 13.78 -33.04 -15.79
CA SER A 434 15.10 -33.69 -15.91
C SER A 434 15.06 -35.22 -15.79
N GLY A 435 13.87 -35.82 -15.57
CA GLY A 435 13.66 -37.26 -15.59
C GLY A 435 13.76 -37.96 -14.23
N HIS A 436 13.83 -37.23 -13.11
CA HIS A 436 13.90 -37.78 -11.75
C HIS A 436 12.51 -38.01 -11.14
N TYR A 437 11.73 -38.92 -11.74
CA TYR A 437 10.32 -39.12 -11.41
C TYR A 437 10.08 -39.59 -9.96
N HIS A 438 10.87 -40.53 -9.45
CA HIS A 438 10.71 -41.01 -8.07
C HIS A 438 11.08 -39.92 -7.04
N ALA A 439 12.15 -39.17 -7.30
CA ALA A 439 12.53 -38.05 -6.44
C ALA A 439 11.45 -36.96 -6.41
N THR A 440 10.78 -36.73 -7.54
CA THR A 440 9.63 -35.82 -7.64
C THR A 440 8.48 -36.28 -6.76
N THR A 441 8.10 -37.56 -6.82
CA THR A 441 7.00 -38.09 -5.99
C THR A 441 7.33 -38.05 -4.51
N ASP A 442 8.56 -38.41 -4.14
CA ASP A 442 9.03 -38.38 -2.75
C ASP A 442 9.01 -36.95 -2.19
N LEU A 443 9.50 -35.99 -2.97
CA LEU A 443 9.57 -34.59 -2.58
C LEU A 443 8.18 -33.99 -2.31
N LEU A 444 7.16 -34.44 -3.05
CA LEU A 444 5.80 -33.92 -2.95
C LEU A 444 4.87 -34.74 -2.04
N ALA A 445 5.29 -35.91 -1.57
CA ALA A 445 4.43 -36.82 -0.79
C ALA A 445 3.89 -36.18 0.51
N ASP A 446 4.74 -35.45 1.22
CA ASP A 446 4.42 -34.80 2.50
C ASP A 446 4.44 -33.26 2.40
N TRP A 447 4.37 -32.70 1.18
CA TRP A 447 4.45 -31.26 0.98
C TRP A 447 3.14 -30.56 1.40
N ASP A 448 3.27 -29.57 2.30
CA ASP A 448 2.14 -28.77 2.78
C ASP A 448 1.66 -27.77 1.71
N SER A 449 0.48 -28.06 1.15
CA SER A 449 -0.17 -27.25 0.11
C SER A 449 -1.02 -26.10 0.65
N ALA A 450 -1.25 -26.02 1.96
CA ALA A 450 -2.20 -25.07 2.53
C ALA A 450 -1.78 -23.61 2.28
N GLY A 451 -2.59 -22.90 1.47
CA GLY A 451 -2.39 -21.47 1.17
C GLY A 451 -1.30 -21.16 0.14
N SER A 452 -0.72 -22.15 -0.54
CA SER A 452 0.27 -21.92 -1.61
C SER A 452 -0.40 -21.70 -2.97
N SER A 453 0.01 -20.64 -3.67
CA SER A 453 -0.38 -20.37 -5.07
C SER A 453 0.14 -21.43 -6.05
N SER A 454 1.16 -22.20 -5.66
CA SER A 454 1.78 -23.26 -6.47
C SER A 454 1.19 -24.65 -6.21
N SER A 455 0.10 -24.74 -5.43
CA SER A 455 -0.57 -26.01 -5.13
C SER A 455 -1.06 -26.76 -6.37
N ALA A 456 -1.55 -26.05 -7.39
CA ALA A 456 -1.95 -26.63 -8.66
C ALA A 456 -0.77 -27.25 -9.42
N LEU A 457 0.37 -26.54 -9.49
CA LEU A 457 1.59 -27.06 -10.12
C LEU A 457 2.06 -28.33 -9.41
N ALA A 458 2.17 -28.28 -8.07
CA ALA A 458 2.58 -29.43 -7.28
C ALA A 458 1.68 -30.65 -7.52
N ALA A 459 0.36 -30.46 -7.55
CA ALA A 459 -0.59 -31.55 -7.80
C ALA A 459 -0.40 -32.18 -9.19
N ILE A 460 -0.26 -31.35 -10.23
CA ILE A 460 -0.07 -31.81 -11.61
C ILE A 460 1.24 -32.59 -11.73
N VAL A 461 2.34 -32.03 -11.22
CA VAL A 461 3.67 -32.63 -11.25
C VAL A 461 3.69 -33.95 -10.50
N HIS A 462 3.09 -34.02 -9.31
CA HIS A 462 3.00 -35.25 -8.53
C HIS A 462 2.24 -36.35 -9.27
N VAL A 463 1.07 -36.03 -9.83
CA VAL A 463 0.26 -37.00 -10.59
C VAL A 463 0.99 -37.48 -11.85
N ALA A 464 1.63 -36.58 -12.58
CA ALA A 464 2.38 -36.92 -13.79
C ALA A 464 3.56 -37.85 -13.49
N ALA A 465 4.39 -37.50 -12.50
CA ALA A 465 5.52 -38.33 -12.09
C ALA A 465 5.05 -39.71 -11.57
N ALA A 466 4.02 -39.75 -10.72
CA ALA A 466 3.46 -41.00 -10.21
C ALA A 466 2.87 -41.87 -11.32
N LEU A 467 2.22 -41.26 -12.32
CA LEU A 467 1.70 -41.97 -13.48
C LEU A 467 2.83 -42.60 -14.28
N ILE A 468 3.90 -41.86 -14.59
CA ILE A 468 5.07 -42.37 -15.31
C ILE A 468 5.68 -43.57 -14.56
N VAL A 469 5.93 -43.42 -13.26
CA VAL A 469 6.50 -44.51 -12.43
C VAL A 469 5.58 -45.75 -12.46
N ARG A 470 4.27 -45.56 -12.33
CA ARG A 470 3.30 -46.66 -12.27
C ARG A 470 3.12 -47.37 -13.62
N THR A 471 3.09 -46.64 -14.73
CA THR A 471 2.80 -47.20 -16.06
C THR A 471 4.05 -47.80 -16.71
N THR A 472 5.21 -47.17 -16.52
CA THR A 472 6.45 -47.54 -17.20
C THR A 472 7.44 -48.29 -16.30
N GLY A 473 7.32 -48.15 -14.97
CA GLY A 473 8.34 -48.61 -14.02
C GLY A 473 9.59 -47.74 -13.96
N LEU A 474 9.69 -46.67 -14.76
CA LEU A 474 10.84 -45.77 -14.77
C LEU A 474 10.88 -44.92 -13.50
N ARG A 475 11.93 -45.08 -12.70
CA ARG A 475 12.19 -44.26 -11.50
C ARG A 475 12.98 -43.00 -11.83
N ALA A 476 13.89 -43.13 -12.79
CA ALA A 476 14.68 -42.04 -13.34
C ALA A 476 14.97 -42.31 -14.83
N GLN A 477 15.26 -41.24 -15.58
CA GLN A 477 15.66 -41.32 -16.98
C GLN A 477 16.74 -40.28 -17.26
N VAL A 478 17.83 -40.68 -17.92
CA VAL A 478 18.81 -39.72 -18.46
C VAL A 478 18.23 -39.14 -19.75
N ARG A 479 17.93 -37.84 -19.74
CA ARG A 479 17.47 -37.09 -20.92
C ARG A 479 18.66 -36.41 -21.58
N SER A 480 19.57 -37.21 -22.14
CA SER A 480 20.66 -36.69 -22.96
C SER A 480 20.21 -36.68 -24.41
N GLU A 481 19.96 -35.49 -24.95
CA GLU A 481 19.46 -35.16 -26.30
C GLU A 481 17.93 -35.18 -26.49
N PRO A 482 17.38 -34.27 -27.34
CA PRO A 482 15.97 -34.29 -27.70
C PRO A 482 15.63 -35.65 -28.30
N LEU A 483 14.55 -36.26 -27.83
CA LEU A 483 14.03 -37.52 -28.38
C LEU A 483 13.93 -37.37 -29.90
N SER A 484 14.74 -38.14 -30.64
CA SER A 484 14.47 -38.37 -32.05
C SER A 484 13.10 -39.05 -32.13
N ASN A 485 12.28 -38.68 -33.11
CA ASN A 485 10.99 -39.35 -33.35
C ASN A 485 11.14 -40.87 -33.59
N ASP A 486 12.35 -41.36 -33.79
CA ASP A 486 12.68 -42.78 -33.96
C ASP A 486 12.68 -43.59 -32.65
N ASP A 487 12.71 -42.95 -31.48
CA ASP A 487 12.82 -43.61 -30.17
C ASP A 487 11.47 -43.92 -29.49
N ILE A 488 10.35 -43.65 -30.15
CA ILE A 488 9.02 -44.03 -29.66
C ILE A 488 8.68 -45.41 -30.21
N PRO A 489 8.68 -46.50 -29.39
CA PRO A 489 8.15 -47.77 -29.86
C PRO A 489 6.65 -47.58 -30.05
N ILE A 490 6.21 -47.56 -31.30
CA ILE A 490 4.80 -47.68 -31.66
C ILE A 490 4.39 -49.10 -31.24
N SER A 491 3.73 -49.21 -30.09
CA SER A 491 3.02 -50.43 -29.67
C SER A 491 1.52 -50.27 -29.89
#